data_AF-A0A931WGM1-F1
#
_entry.id   AF-A0A931WGM1-F1
#
_cell.length_a   1.000
_cell.length_b   1.000
_cell.length_c   1.000
_cell.angle_alpha   90.00
_cell.angle_beta   90.00
_cell.angle_gamma   90.00
#
_symmetry.space_group_name_H-M   'P 1'
#
loop_
_entity.id
_entity.type
_entity.pdbx_description
1 polymer ?
#
loop_
_entity_poly.entity_id
_entity_poly.type
_entity_poly.pdbx_seq_one_letter_code
_entity_poly.pdbx_strand_id
1 'polypeptide(L)'
;MKNKLLFGLILGSLAGILAGTAVGGYYGFRHGMEFILNECLYGDARDIQSRVGALKHLRSGDRKQGIELLEARLDDALIMFDPNEPYPGLTQRTMAEMNKAIRESKEYRQAHPRQSNRPGIDEMVKNLFARQP
;
A
#
# COMPACT_ATOMS: atom_id res chain seq x y z
N MET A 1 -17.99 -57.85 6.71
CA MET A 1 -16.75 -57.03 6.71
C MET A 1 -16.70 -56.01 5.56
N LYS A 2 -17.10 -56.36 4.33
CA LYS A 2 -17.10 -55.43 3.16
C LYS A 2 -17.82 -54.09 3.39
N ASN A 3 -19.00 -54.08 4.03
CA ASN A 3 -19.76 -52.84 4.22
C ASN A 3 -19.10 -51.83 5.17
N LYS A 4 -18.34 -52.29 6.18
CA LYS A 4 -17.62 -51.39 7.11
C LYS A 4 -16.42 -50.72 6.43
N LEU A 5 -15.77 -51.43 5.51
CA LEU A 5 -14.63 -50.93 4.73
C LEU A 5 -15.07 -49.88 3.69
N LEU A 6 -16.21 -50.12 3.04
CA LEU A 6 -16.81 -49.18 2.10
C LEU A 6 -17.27 -47.87 2.80
N PHE A 7 -17.88 -47.98 3.98
CA PHE A 7 -18.30 -46.82 4.76
C PHE A 7 -17.11 -45.97 5.24
N GLY A 8 -16.00 -46.60 5.66
CA GLY A 8 -14.78 -45.91 6.06
C GLY A 8 -14.12 -45.13 4.90
N LEU A 9 -14.14 -45.69 3.68
CA LEU A 9 -13.64 -45.02 2.47
C LEU A 9 -14.49 -43.81 2.07
N ILE A 10 -15.82 -43.90 2.19
CA ILE A 10 -16.73 -42.79 1.87
C ILE A 10 -16.59 -41.65 2.90
N LEU A 11 -16.52 -41.97 4.20
CA LEU A 11 -16.30 -40.96 5.23
C LEU A 11 -14.92 -40.29 5.12
N GLY A 12 -13.86 -41.07 4.84
CA GLY A 12 -12.51 -40.53 4.64
C GLY A 12 -12.41 -39.62 3.42
N SER A 13 -13.06 -39.97 2.30
CA SER A 13 -13.09 -39.13 1.10
C SER A 13 -13.92 -37.86 1.29
N LEU A 14 -15.08 -37.91 1.96
CA LEU A 14 -15.85 -36.71 2.30
C LEU A 14 -15.07 -35.77 3.22
N ALA A 15 -14.41 -36.30 4.26
CA ALA A 15 -13.58 -35.51 5.16
C ALA A 15 -12.39 -34.87 4.42
N GLY A 16 -11.75 -35.59 3.50
CA GLY A 16 -10.69 -35.08 2.65
C GLY A 16 -11.15 -33.96 1.70
N ILE A 17 -12.34 -34.09 1.11
CA ILE A 17 -12.92 -33.06 0.24
C ILE A 17 -13.24 -31.80 1.05
N LEU A 18 -13.92 -31.94 2.20
CA LEU A 18 -14.28 -30.80 3.05
C LEU A 18 -13.04 -30.06 3.57
N ALA A 19 -12.01 -30.81 4.01
CA ALA A 19 -10.73 -30.23 4.41
C ALA A 19 -10.03 -29.53 3.25
N GLY A 20 -10.00 -30.15 2.06
CA GLY A 20 -9.42 -29.56 0.85
C GLY A 20 -10.10 -28.27 0.41
N THR A 21 -11.44 -28.21 0.45
CA THR A 21 -12.21 -27.00 0.13
C THR A 21 -11.99 -25.90 1.16
N ALA A 22 -11.93 -26.22 2.45
CA ALA A 22 -11.67 -25.24 3.50
C ALA A 22 -10.26 -24.64 3.37
N VAL A 23 -9.26 -25.48 3.14
CA VAL A 23 -7.87 -25.05 2.89
C VAL A 23 -7.79 -24.21 1.62
N GLY A 24 -8.32 -24.71 0.50
CA GLY A 24 -8.31 -24.00 -0.78
C GLY A 24 -9.02 -22.64 -0.72
N GLY A 25 -10.18 -22.58 -0.06
CA GLY A 25 -10.94 -21.34 0.14
C GLY A 25 -10.17 -20.32 0.97
N TYR A 26 -9.55 -20.75 2.07
CA TYR A 26 -8.74 -19.88 2.93
C TYR A 26 -7.52 -19.30 2.18
N TYR A 27 -6.74 -20.16 1.50
CA TYR A 27 -5.56 -19.72 0.75
C TYR A 27 -5.93 -18.85 -0.45
N GLY A 28 -7.04 -19.16 -1.14
CA GLY A 28 -7.54 -18.37 -2.26
C GLY A 28 -8.01 -16.98 -1.83
N PHE A 29 -8.76 -16.88 -0.74
CA PHE A 29 -9.18 -15.59 -0.18
C PHE A 29 -7.96 -14.73 0.22
N ARG A 30 -6.98 -15.34 0.91
CA ARG A 30 -5.76 -14.64 1.31
C ARG A 30 -4.98 -14.10 0.11
N HIS A 31 -4.76 -14.91 -0.94
CA HIS A 31 -4.08 -14.45 -2.15
C HIS A 31 -4.86 -13.36 -2.89
N GLY A 32 -6.20 -13.45 -2.92
CA GLY A 32 -7.05 -12.41 -3.52
C GLY A 32 -6.92 -11.08 -2.79
N MET A 33 -6.93 -11.10 -1.45
CA MET A 33 -6.72 -9.90 -0.63
C MET A 33 -5.32 -9.31 -0.83
N GLU A 34 -4.28 -10.15 -0.86
CA GLU A 34 -2.90 -9.70 -1.13
C GLU A 34 -2.78 -9.05 -2.51
N PHE A 35 -3.42 -9.62 -3.54
CA PHE A 35 -3.43 -9.04 -4.88
C PHE A 35 -4.08 -7.66 -4.92
N ILE A 36 -5.27 -7.51 -4.32
CA ILE A 36 -5.98 -6.23 -4.26
C ILE A 36 -5.15 -5.19 -3.51
N LEU A 37 -4.61 -5.56 -2.35
CA LEU A 37 -3.76 -4.67 -1.54
C LEU A 37 -2.54 -4.20 -2.32
N ASN A 38 -1.86 -5.12 -3.02
CA ASN A 38 -0.69 -4.76 -3.84
C ASN A 38 -1.03 -3.79 -4.96
N GLU A 39 -2.15 -3.99 -5.66
CA GLU A 39 -2.55 -3.11 -6.76
C GLU A 39 -2.98 -1.72 -6.26
N CYS A 40 -3.69 -1.65 -5.13
CA CYS A 40 -4.04 -0.39 -4.48
C CYS A 40 -2.80 0.39 -4.06
N LEU A 41 -1.89 -0.23 -3.30
CA LEU A 41 -0.68 0.42 -2.83
C LEU A 41 0.26 0.80 -3.99
N TYR A 42 0.32 -0.02 -5.03
CA TYR A 42 1.04 0.32 -6.26
C TYR A 42 0.45 1.55 -6.95
N GLY A 43 -0.89 1.61 -7.08
CA GLY A 43 -1.60 2.75 -7.63
C GLY A 43 -1.37 4.03 -6.83
N ASP A 44 -1.47 3.96 -5.50
CA ASP A 44 -1.24 5.08 -4.60
C ASP A 44 0.22 5.59 -4.67
N ALA A 45 1.20 4.67 -4.72
CA ALA A 45 2.60 5.03 -4.92
C ALA A 45 2.81 5.85 -6.21
N ARG A 46 2.17 5.41 -7.30
CA ARG A 46 2.25 6.05 -8.61
C ARG A 46 1.56 7.41 -8.63
N ASP A 47 0.44 7.55 -7.91
CA ASP A 47 -0.25 8.83 -7.76
C ASP A 47 0.60 9.84 -6.97
N ILE A 48 1.22 9.42 -5.86
CA ILE A 48 2.17 10.26 -5.10
C ILE A 48 3.32 10.74 -5.98
N GLN A 49 3.98 9.83 -6.72
CA GLN A 49 5.06 10.20 -7.66
C GLN A 49 4.57 11.23 -8.70
N SER A 50 3.37 11.04 -9.25
CA SER A 50 2.78 11.94 -10.25
C SER A 50 2.50 13.33 -9.67
N ARG A 51 2.03 13.42 -8.42
CA ARG A 51 1.82 14.69 -7.71
C ARG A 51 3.13 15.43 -7.46
N VAL A 52 4.18 14.72 -7.04
CA VAL A 52 5.53 15.30 -6.89
C VAL A 52 6.05 15.83 -8.23
N GLY A 53 5.88 15.07 -9.32
CA GLY A 53 6.22 15.53 -10.67
C GLY A 53 5.48 16.80 -11.09
N ALA A 54 4.16 16.84 -10.87
CA ALA A 54 3.33 18.01 -11.16
C ALA A 54 3.77 19.24 -10.33
N LEU A 55 4.07 19.06 -9.05
CA LEU A 55 4.57 20.12 -8.17
C LEU A 55 5.92 20.67 -8.64
N LYS A 56 6.87 19.80 -9.00
CA LYS A 56 8.16 20.20 -9.59
C LYS A 56 7.97 21.04 -10.86
N HIS A 57 7.03 20.64 -11.72
CA HIS A 57 6.73 21.38 -12.96
C HIS A 57 6.01 22.71 -12.70
N LEU A 58 5.09 22.78 -11.72
CA LEU A 58 4.34 24.01 -11.45
C LEU A 58 5.16 25.06 -10.69
N ARG A 59 6.12 24.63 -9.87
CA ARG A 59 7.05 25.53 -9.17
C ARG A 59 7.92 26.37 -10.13
N SER A 60 8.18 25.89 -11.35
CA SER A 60 8.88 26.69 -12.37
C SER A 60 8.01 27.77 -13.04
N GLY A 61 6.69 27.76 -12.83
CA GLY A 61 5.72 28.61 -13.51
C GLY A 61 4.92 29.59 -12.62
N ASP A 62 5.36 29.83 -11.39
CA ASP A 62 4.85 30.85 -10.45
C ASP A 62 3.33 30.80 -10.10
N ARG A 63 2.74 29.59 -10.02
CA ARG A 63 1.32 29.38 -9.68
C ARG A 63 1.08 29.07 -8.18
N LYS A 64 1.25 30.06 -7.31
CA LYS A 64 1.29 29.89 -5.84
C LYS A 64 0.08 29.17 -5.22
N GLN A 65 -1.16 29.55 -5.57
CA GLN A 65 -2.36 28.92 -4.98
C GLN A 65 -2.56 27.45 -5.41
N GLY A 66 -2.27 27.14 -6.68
CA GLY A 66 -2.38 25.76 -7.17
C GLY A 66 -1.37 24.82 -6.52
N ILE A 67 -0.17 25.34 -6.24
CA ILE A 67 0.88 24.61 -5.54
C ILE A 67 0.46 24.29 -4.10
N GLU A 68 -0.14 25.25 -3.38
CA GLU A 68 -0.53 25.03 -1.99
C GLU A 68 -1.56 23.90 -1.84
N LEU A 69 -2.56 23.85 -2.73
CA LEU A 69 -3.57 22.78 -2.77
C LEU A 69 -2.95 21.42 -3.12
N LEU A 70 -2.03 21.39 -4.08
CA LEU A 70 -1.36 20.16 -4.48
C LEU A 70 -0.42 19.64 -3.40
N GLU A 71 0.27 20.52 -2.69
CA GLU A 71 1.09 20.15 -1.55
C GLU A 71 0.25 19.64 -0.38
N ALA A 72 -0.91 20.24 -0.11
CA ALA A 72 -1.83 19.73 0.92
C ALA A 72 -2.33 18.32 0.57
N ARG A 73 -2.70 18.07 -0.70
CA ARG A 73 -3.11 16.75 -1.14
C ARG A 73 -1.96 15.73 -1.16
N LEU A 74 -0.73 16.18 -1.41
CA LEU A 74 0.44 15.33 -1.26
C LEU A 74 0.63 14.92 0.20
N ASP A 75 0.48 15.86 1.14
CA ASP A 75 0.56 15.55 2.58
C ASP A 75 -0.52 14.53 2.97
N ASP A 76 -1.77 14.70 2.52
CA ASP A 76 -2.86 13.76 2.78
C ASP A 76 -2.58 12.36 2.22
N ALA A 77 -2.01 12.27 1.03
CA ALA A 77 -1.63 10.99 0.44
C ALA A 77 -0.49 10.33 1.24
N LEU A 78 0.52 11.10 1.66
CA LEU A 78 1.66 10.59 2.42
C LEU A 78 1.27 10.08 3.81
N ILE A 79 0.33 10.74 4.52
CA ILE A 79 -0.08 10.26 5.86
C ILE A 79 -0.91 8.96 5.80
N MET A 80 -1.61 8.70 4.69
CA MET A 80 -2.30 7.42 4.48
C MET A 80 -1.35 6.31 4.02
N PHE A 81 -0.09 6.65 3.75
CA PHE A 81 0.92 5.77 3.21
C PHE A 81 1.90 5.37 4.32
N ASP A 82 1.51 4.43 5.19
CA ASP A 82 2.36 4.00 6.31
C ASP A 82 3.26 2.82 5.90
N PRO A 83 4.59 3.02 5.72
CA PRO A 83 5.51 1.94 5.36
C PRO A 83 5.74 0.92 6.49
N ASN A 84 5.33 1.23 7.73
CA ASN A 84 5.48 0.33 8.87
C ASN A 84 4.20 -0.45 9.17
N GLU A 85 3.10 -0.17 8.46
CA GLU A 85 1.93 -1.01 8.54
C GLU A 85 2.29 -2.40 7.99
N PRO A 86 2.07 -3.49 8.74
CA PRO A 86 2.44 -4.82 8.29
C PRO A 86 1.45 -5.24 7.19
N TYR A 87 1.72 -4.83 5.96
CA TYR A 87 0.99 -5.27 4.78
C TYR A 87 1.43 -6.70 4.42
N PRO A 88 0.63 -7.73 4.74
CA PRO A 88 1.01 -9.09 4.42
C PRO A 88 1.06 -9.27 2.90
N GLY A 89 2.06 -10.01 2.42
CA GLY A 89 2.13 -10.41 1.01
C GLY A 89 2.47 -9.29 0.03
N LEU A 90 3.13 -8.21 0.46
CA LEU A 90 3.63 -7.21 -0.50
C LEU A 90 4.64 -7.83 -1.47
N THR A 91 4.44 -7.55 -2.75
CA THR A 91 5.37 -7.88 -3.81
C THR A 91 6.56 -6.93 -3.78
N GLN A 92 7.71 -7.39 -4.28
CA GLN A 92 8.90 -6.53 -4.42
C GLN A 92 8.63 -5.30 -5.30
N ARG A 93 7.79 -5.43 -6.32
CA ARG A 93 7.38 -4.32 -7.20
C ARG A 93 6.67 -3.23 -6.39
N THR A 94 5.67 -3.59 -5.61
CA THR A 94 4.91 -2.63 -4.80
C THR A 94 5.82 -1.95 -3.78
N MET A 95 6.64 -2.71 -3.04
CA MET A 95 7.60 -2.14 -2.09
C MET A 95 8.58 -1.16 -2.76
N ALA A 96 9.10 -1.50 -3.93
CA ALA A 96 10.01 -0.64 -4.67
C ALA A 96 9.37 0.70 -5.08
N GLU A 97 8.12 0.68 -5.56
CA GLU A 97 7.39 1.91 -5.90
C GLU A 97 7.01 2.73 -4.68
N MET A 98 6.61 2.07 -3.57
CA MET A 98 6.34 2.75 -2.30
C MET A 98 7.60 3.50 -1.81
N ASN A 99 8.73 2.80 -1.75
CA ASN A 99 10.00 3.37 -1.32
C ASN A 99 10.47 4.50 -2.24
N LYS A 100 10.22 4.36 -3.55
CA LYS A 100 10.49 5.42 -4.53
C LYS A 100 9.61 6.64 -4.30
N ALA A 101 8.31 6.47 -4.09
CA ALA A 101 7.37 7.56 -3.83
C ALA A 101 7.74 8.34 -2.56
N ILE A 102 8.09 7.64 -1.48
CA ILE A 102 8.55 8.26 -0.22
C ILE A 102 9.86 9.03 -0.45
N ARG A 103 10.84 8.42 -1.13
CA ARG A 103 12.12 9.06 -1.44
C ARG A 103 11.95 10.33 -2.27
N GLU A 104 11.20 10.27 -3.36
CA GLU A 104 10.97 11.44 -4.23
C GLU A 104 10.22 12.56 -3.52
N SER A 105 9.27 12.21 -2.65
CA SER A 105 8.54 13.17 -1.82
C SER A 105 9.46 13.83 -0.78
N LYS A 106 10.35 13.06 -0.16
CA LYS A 106 11.36 13.56 0.77
C LYS A 106 12.33 14.51 0.09
N GLU A 107 12.86 14.14 -1.08
CA GLU A 107 13.73 15.01 -1.89
C GLU A 107 13.01 16.31 -2.29
N TYR A 108 11.75 16.22 -2.73
CA TYR A 108 10.95 17.40 -3.05
C TYR A 108 10.79 18.33 -1.85
N ARG A 109 10.51 17.78 -0.66
CA ARG A 109 10.32 18.53 0.59
C ARG A 109 11.60 19.14 1.13
N GLN A 110 12.76 18.51 0.88
CA GLN A 110 14.06 19.10 1.19
C GLN A 110 14.35 20.34 0.32
N ALA A 111 14.01 20.28 -0.97
CA ALA A 111 14.15 21.42 -1.88
C ALA A 111 13.09 22.51 -1.66
N HIS A 112 11.90 22.13 -1.20
CA HIS A 112 10.77 23.03 -0.96
C HIS A 112 10.18 22.78 0.43
N PRO A 113 10.85 23.26 1.50
CA PRO A 113 10.34 23.13 2.86
C PRO A 113 8.94 23.73 2.95
N ARG A 114 8.02 22.97 3.53
CA ARG A 114 6.65 23.40 3.79
C ARG A 114 6.38 23.26 5.27
N GLN A 115 5.67 24.25 5.80
CA GLN A 115 4.98 24.18 7.07
C GLN A 115 3.54 24.54 6.78
N SER A 116 2.63 23.61 7.05
CA SER A 116 1.21 23.83 6.82
C SER A 116 0.57 24.43 8.09
N ASN A 117 -0.70 24.83 7.98
CA ASN A 117 -1.49 25.19 9.16
C ASN A 117 -2.03 23.95 9.91
N ARG A 118 -1.51 22.75 9.60
CA ARG A 118 -1.94 21.46 10.13
C ARG A 118 -0.75 20.76 10.81
N PRO A 119 -0.35 21.19 12.03
CA PRO A 119 0.89 20.73 12.66
C PRO A 119 0.95 19.21 12.86
N GLY A 120 -0.20 18.57 13.13
CA GLY A 120 -0.25 17.10 13.25
C GLY A 120 0.07 16.36 11.94
N ILE A 121 -0.32 16.90 10.78
CA ILE A 121 0.06 16.32 9.48
C ILE A 121 1.53 16.58 9.18
N ASP A 122 2.03 17.78 9.46
CA ASP A 122 3.45 18.09 9.28
C ASP A 122 4.32 17.13 10.09
N GLU A 123 3.91 16.81 11.32
CA GLU A 123 4.58 15.83 12.17
C GLU A 123 4.50 14.41 11.60
N MET A 124 3.33 13.96 11.13
CA MET A 124 3.18 12.66 10.48
C MET A 124 4.07 12.51 9.25
N VAL A 125 4.10 13.52 8.37
CA VAL A 125 4.95 13.54 7.17
C VAL A 125 6.43 13.56 7.55
N LYS A 126 6.81 14.33 8.57
CA LYS A 126 8.17 14.32 9.10
C LYS A 126 8.57 12.95 9.65
N ASN A 127 7.68 12.31 10.40
CA ASN A 127 7.89 10.97 10.94
C ASN A 127 8.00 9.92 9.84
N LEU A 128 7.19 10.03 8.79
CA LEU A 128 7.30 9.20 7.59
C LEU A 128 8.70 9.30 6.98
N PHE A 129 9.22 10.52 6.80
CA PHE A 129 10.55 10.72 6.20
C PHE A 129 11.73 10.38 7.11
N ALA A 130 11.51 10.36 8.43
CA ALA A 130 12.51 9.95 9.41
C ALA A 130 12.75 8.44 9.38
N ARG A 131 11.74 7.65 8.97
CA ARG A 131 11.87 6.21 8.75
C ARG A 131 12.72 5.99 7.50
N GLN A 132 13.72 5.12 7.59
CA GLN A 132 14.48 4.70 6.41
C GLN A 132 13.58 3.78 5.58
N PRO A 133 13.46 3.99 4.25
CA PRO A 133 12.86 3.00 3.36
C PRO A 133 13.76 1.77 3.15
#